data_AF-A0A2G9UJY4-F1
#
_entry.id   AF-A0A2G9UJY4-F1
#
_cell.length_a   1.000
_cell.length_b   1.000
_cell.length_c   1.000
_cell.angle_alpha   90.00
_cell.angle_beta   90.00
_cell.angle_gamma   90.00
#
_symmetry.space_group_name_H-M   'P 1'
#
loop_
_entity.id
_entity.type
_entity.pdbx_description
1 polymer ?
#
loop_
_entity_poly.entity_id
_entity_poly.type
_entity_poly.pdbx_seq_one_letter_code
_entity_poly.pdbx_strand_id
1 'polypeptide(L)'
;MSRLAASRIAHVGRGINNVTPFGKRMDRLSKRIFGEVVRATDNKSMKVVRIMSAEPYETKEQLSVKYYPNLPMFHYLTKMLRFHGLLFDEHVVFRQVQDELKILRGKVVRPPIGQGKRALLRGAKK
;
A
#
# COMPACT_ATOMS: atom_id res chain seq x y z
N MET A 1 -75.11 20.83 9.35
CA MET A 1 -73.99 20.09 9.96
C MET A 1 -73.09 19.52 8.85
N SER A 2 -71.86 20.04 8.76
CA SER A 2 -70.65 19.46 8.13
C SER A 2 -70.72 18.87 6.69
N ARG A 3 -70.25 19.65 5.71
CA ARG A 3 -69.74 19.14 4.41
C ARG A 3 -68.25 18.80 4.56
N LEU A 4 -67.90 17.55 4.85
CA LEU A 4 -66.51 17.09 4.74
C LEU A 4 -66.23 16.80 3.27
N ALA A 5 -65.50 17.70 2.60
CA ALA A 5 -64.94 17.42 1.28
C ALA A 5 -63.88 16.32 1.45
N ALA A 6 -64.08 15.15 0.83
CA ALA A 6 -63.05 14.12 0.77
C ALA A 6 -61.80 14.72 0.11
N SER A 7 -60.72 14.87 0.88
CA SER A 7 -59.45 15.32 0.35
C SER A 7 -58.99 14.31 -0.70
N ARG A 8 -58.97 14.70 -1.99
CA ARG A 8 -58.37 13.93 -3.11
C ARG A 8 -56.84 13.86 -3.02
N ILE A 9 -56.30 13.90 -1.81
CA ILE A 9 -54.87 13.82 -1.55
C ILE A 9 -54.60 12.35 -1.21
N ALA A 10 -54.14 11.59 -2.20
CA ALA A 10 -53.64 10.24 -1.95
C ALA A 10 -52.43 10.34 -1.00
N HIS A 11 -52.60 9.92 0.25
CA HIS A 11 -51.56 9.90 1.29
C HIS A 11 -50.65 8.67 1.20
N VAL A 12 -51.07 7.63 0.47
CA VAL A 12 -50.32 6.38 0.32
C VAL A 12 -49.21 6.59 -0.71
N GLY A 13 -47.95 6.62 -0.24
CA GLY A 13 -46.76 6.67 -1.11
C GLY A 13 -45.97 7.98 -1.14
N ARG A 14 -46.34 9.01 -0.36
CA ARG A 14 -45.52 10.22 -0.17
C ARG A 14 -44.32 9.97 0.75
N GLY A 15 -43.43 9.06 0.36
CA GLY A 15 -42.07 9.03 0.90
C GLY A 15 -41.30 10.30 0.48
N ILE A 16 -40.23 10.62 1.20
CA ILE A 16 -39.32 11.75 0.90
C ILE A 16 -38.78 11.68 -0.56
N ASN A 17 -38.73 10.47 -1.13
CA ASN A 17 -38.19 10.16 -2.45
C ASN A 17 -39.19 10.37 -3.61
N ASN A 18 -40.33 11.00 -3.37
CA ASN A 18 -41.39 11.15 -4.38
C ASN A 18 -41.08 12.31 -5.36
N VAL A 19 -41.44 12.19 -6.66
CA VAL A 19 -41.05 13.14 -7.75
C VAL A 19 -41.67 14.54 -7.62
N THR A 20 -42.51 14.73 -6.60
CA THR A 20 -43.12 16.02 -6.26
C THR A 20 -42.09 17.15 -6.06
N PRO A 21 -42.46 18.42 -6.28
CA PRO A 21 -41.57 19.56 -5.99
C PRO A 21 -41.09 19.59 -4.54
N PHE A 22 -41.91 19.17 -3.58
CA PHE A 22 -41.53 19.06 -2.17
C PHE A 22 -40.48 17.97 -1.95
N GLY A 23 -40.67 16.77 -2.50
CA GLY A 23 -39.71 15.67 -2.40
C GLY A 23 -38.34 16.05 -2.98
N LYS A 24 -38.30 16.71 -4.14
CA LYS A 24 -37.04 17.25 -4.72
C LYS A 24 -36.33 18.26 -3.82
N ARG A 25 -37.08 19.10 -3.08
CA ARG A 25 -36.49 20.05 -2.11
C ARG A 25 -35.95 19.32 -0.88
N MET A 26 -36.67 18.31 -0.40
CA MET A 26 -36.25 17.52 0.75
C MET A 26 -35.00 16.66 0.44
N ASP A 27 -34.94 16.05 -0.74
CA ASP A 27 -33.76 15.30 -1.22
C ASP A 27 -32.51 16.20 -1.32
N ARG A 28 -32.65 17.41 -1.91
CA ARG A 28 -31.55 18.39 -1.95
C ARG A 28 -31.11 18.86 -0.57
N LEU A 29 -32.05 19.05 0.35
CA LEU A 29 -31.75 19.43 1.73
C LEU A 29 -31.00 18.31 2.44
N SER A 30 -31.47 17.07 2.34
CA SER A 30 -30.81 15.88 2.89
C SER A 30 -29.37 15.77 2.41
N LYS A 31 -29.15 15.84 1.09
CA LYS A 31 -27.80 15.82 0.49
C LYS A 31 -26.90 16.93 1.03
N ARG A 32 -27.44 18.12 1.28
CA ARG A 32 -26.67 19.24 1.85
C ARG A 32 -26.34 19.00 3.32
N ILE A 33 -27.26 18.46 4.10
CA ILE A 33 -27.05 18.14 5.53
C ILE A 33 -25.95 17.08 5.68
N PHE A 34 -25.96 16.04 4.84
CA PHE A 34 -25.03 14.93 4.91
C PHE A 34 -23.76 15.10 4.05
N GLY A 35 -23.58 16.26 3.41
CA GLY A 35 -22.38 16.54 2.59
C GLY A 35 -22.28 15.74 1.29
N GLU A 36 -23.39 15.20 0.80
CA GLU A 36 -23.47 14.50 -0.48
C GLU A 36 -23.62 15.47 -1.67
N VAL A 37 -23.61 14.92 -2.89
CA VAL A 37 -23.71 15.71 -4.12
C VAL A 37 -25.12 16.28 -4.30
N VAL A 38 -25.27 17.60 -4.12
CA VAL A 38 -26.58 18.29 -4.21
C VAL A 38 -27.06 18.51 -5.65
N ARG A 39 -26.14 18.80 -6.58
CA ARG A 39 -26.48 19.04 -7.99
C ARG A 39 -26.75 17.72 -8.69
N ALA A 40 -27.77 17.70 -9.55
CA ALA A 40 -27.98 16.56 -10.44
C ALA A 40 -26.76 16.42 -11.35
N THR A 41 -25.98 15.37 -11.12
CA THR A 41 -24.71 15.14 -11.79
C THR A 41 -24.83 13.83 -12.57
N ASP A 42 -24.21 13.76 -13.74
CA ASP A 42 -24.21 12.59 -14.59
C ASP A 42 -23.39 11.44 -13.98
N ASN A 43 -23.67 10.22 -14.46
CA ASN A 43 -23.00 9.01 -13.98
C ASN A 43 -21.48 9.03 -14.22
N LYS A 44 -20.98 9.73 -15.26
CA LYS A 44 -19.53 9.81 -15.53
C LYS A 44 -18.86 10.72 -14.50
N SER A 45 -19.43 11.88 -14.19
CA SER A 45 -18.88 12.78 -13.16
C SER A 45 -18.97 12.20 -11.74
N MET A 46 -19.99 11.38 -11.44
CA MET A 46 -20.04 10.65 -10.16
C MET A 46 -18.84 9.70 -9.94
N LYS A 47 -18.11 9.31 -11.00
CA LYS A 47 -16.84 8.59 -10.88
C LYS A 47 -15.81 9.36 -10.08
N VAL A 48 -15.73 10.69 -10.24
CA VAL A 48 -14.77 11.53 -9.52
C VAL A 48 -15.04 11.48 -8.02
N VAL A 49 -16.30 11.59 -7.62
CA VAL A 49 -16.72 11.47 -6.22
C VAL A 49 -16.28 10.11 -5.65
N ARG A 50 -16.50 9.03 -6.39
CA ARG A 50 -16.07 7.68 -5.97
C ARG A 50 -14.55 7.57 -5.81
N ILE A 51 -13.78 8.06 -6.78
CA ILE A 51 -12.32 8.01 -6.75
C ILE A 51 -11.78 8.84 -5.58
N MET A 52 -12.32 10.03 -5.36
CA MET A 52 -11.87 10.93 -4.28
C MET A 52 -12.35 10.46 -2.90
N SER A 53 -13.48 9.76 -2.82
CA SER A 53 -13.98 9.16 -1.58
C SER A 53 -13.22 7.88 -1.19
N ALA A 54 -12.60 7.22 -2.16
CA ALA A 54 -11.84 6.01 -1.95
C ALA A 54 -10.38 6.35 -1.63
N GLU A 55 -9.73 5.47 -0.87
CA GLU A 55 -8.30 5.58 -0.66
C GLU A 55 -7.53 5.40 -2.00
N PRO A 56 -6.58 6.29 -2.32
CA PRO A 56 -5.71 6.15 -3.48
C PRO A 56 -5.05 4.78 -3.54
N TYR A 57 -4.93 4.21 -4.74
CA TYR A 57 -4.41 2.86 -4.93
C TYR A 57 -2.98 2.69 -4.39
N GLU A 58 -2.14 3.73 -4.50
CA GLU A 58 -0.73 3.73 -4.11
C GLU A 58 -0.52 3.84 -2.60
N THR A 59 -1.50 4.35 -1.84
CA THR A 59 -1.38 4.46 -0.38
C THR A 59 -1.85 3.19 0.33
N LYS A 60 -2.63 2.34 -0.36
CA LYS A 60 -3.07 1.06 0.16
C LYS A 60 -1.88 0.24 0.63
N GLU A 61 -1.90 -0.21 1.87
CA GLU A 61 -0.78 -0.88 2.54
C GLU A 61 -0.17 -2.03 1.73
N GLN A 62 -1.02 -2.84 1.08
CA GLN A 62 -0.60 -4.00 0.26
C GLN A 62 0.19 -3.62 -1.01
N LEU A 63 0.01 -2.40 -1.50
CA LEU A 63 0.57 -1.90 -2.76
C LEU A 63 1.49 -0.71 -2.54
N SER A 64 1.56 -0.24 -1.30
CA SER A 64 2.37 0.88 -0.89
C SER A 64 3.84 0.54 -1.02
N VAL A 65 4.66 1.58 -1.20
CA VAL A 65 6.12 1.50 -1.10
C VAL A 65 6.57 0.86 0.23
N LYS A 66 5.73 0.97 1.27
CA LYS A 66 5.96 0.39 2.60
C LYS A 66 5.70 -1.12 2.68
N TYR A 67 5.22 -1.76 1.62
CA TYR A 67 4.88 -3.18 1.63
C TYR A 67 6.07 -4.06 2.06
N TYR A 68 7.25 -3.78 1.51
CA TYR A 68 8.48 -4.43 1.97
C TYR A 68 9.10 -3.64 3.13
N PRO A 69 9.57 -4.33 4.19
CA PRO A 69 10.28 -3.67 5.26
C PRO A 69 11.61 -3.08 4.76
N ASN A 70 12.15 -2.12 5.51
CA ASN A 70 13.47 -1.56 5.22
C ASN A 70 14.59 -2.58 5.53
N LEU A 71 14.85 -3.48 4.58
CA LEU A 71 15.85 -4.54 4.71
C LEU A 71 17.27 -4.01 4.99
N PRO A 72 17.76 -2.94 4.34
CA PRO A 72 19.06 -2.35 4.68
C PRO A 72 19.19 -1.98 6.15
N MET A 73 18.16 -1.34 6.73
CA MET A 73 18.16 -0.97 8.14
C MET A 73 18.35 -2.19 9.06
N PHE A 74 17.58 -3.27 8.85
CA PHE A 74 17.72 -4.50 9.64
C PHE A 74 19.08 -5.18 9.44
N HIS A 75 19.60 -5.19 8.21
CA HIS A 75 20.92 -5.73 7.93
C HIS A 75 22.02 -4.96 8.68
N TYR A 76 22.00 -3.63 8.63
CA TYR A 76 23.01 -2.82 9.32
C TYR A 76 22.87 -2.91 10.84
N LEU A 77 21.64 -2.90 11.36
CA LEU A 77 21.37 -3.03 12.79
C LEU A 77 21.96 -4.33 13.35
N THR A 78 21.59 -5.47 12.78
CA THR A 78 22.07 -6.79 13.22
C THR A 78 23.59 -6.92 13.08
N LYS A 79 24.16 -6.37 12.00
CA LYS A 79 25.61 -6.31 11.81
C LYS A 79 26.31 -5.50 12.90
N MET A 80 25.79 -4.33 13.27
CA MET A 80 26.37 -3.50 14.33
C MET A 80 26.24 -4.17 15.69
N LEU A 81 25.08 -4.72 16.02
CA LEU A 81 24.87 -5.46 17.28
C LEU A 81 25.84 -6.63 17.42
N ARG A 82 26.11 -7.35 16.31
CA ARG A 82 27.12 -8.40 16.26
C ARG A 82 28.52 -7.88 16.52
N PHE A 83 28.90 -6.73 15.95
CA PHE A 83 30.21 -6.13 16.20
C PHE A 83 30.39 -5.65 17.64
N HIS A 84 29.31 -5.22 18.29
CA HIS A 84 29.31 -4.85 19.71
C HIS A 84 29.19 -6.06 20.66
N GLY A 85 29.09 -7.29 20.14
CA GLY A 85 28.96 -8.50 20.96
C GLY A 85 27.58 -8.67 21.62
N LEU A 86 26.59 -7.85 21.25
CA LEU A 86 25.24 -7.89 21.79
C LEU A 86 24.36 -8.96 21.11
N LEU A 87 24.71 -9.31 19.87
CA LEU A 87 23.99 -10.30 19.07
C LEU A 87 24.93 -11.37 18.53
N PHE A 88 24.61 -12.63 18.79
CA PHE A 88 25.28 -13.76 18.15
C PHE A 88 24.52 -14.19 16.89
N ASP A 89 25.12 -13.95 15.72
CA ASP A 89 24.55 -14.35 14.42
C ASP A 89 25.18 -15.66 13.94
N GLU A 90 24.49 -16.76 14.19
CA GLU A 90 24.91 -18.13 13.85
C GLU A 90 25.19 -18.31 12.36
N HIS A 91 24.38 -17.69 11.49
CA HIS A 91 24.49 -17.84 10.04
C HIS A 91 25.72 -17.11 9.49
N VAL A 92 26.05 -15.94 10.04
CA VAL A 92 27.32 -15.25 9.71
C VAL A 92 28.51 -16.05 10.22
N VAL A 93 28.45 -16.57 11.45
CA VAL A 93 29.54 -17.37 12.05
C VAL A 93 29.79 -18.63 11.23
N PHE A 94 28.74 -19.36 10.87
CA PHE A 94 28.85 -20.54 10.01
C PHE A 94 29.54 -20.22 8.69
N ARG A 95 29.15 -19.14 8.01
CA ARG A 95 29.80 -18.71 6.75
C ARG A 95 31.28 -18.38 6.93
N GLN A 96 31.65 -17.75 8.04
CA GLN A 96 33.06 -17.43 8.35
C GLN A 96 33.88 -18.70 8.55
N VAL A 97 33.41 -19.64 9.36
CA VAL A 97 34.07 -20.93 9.58
C VAL A 97 34.21 -21.70 8.26
N GLN A 98 33.17 -21.71 7.42
CA GLN A 98 33.24 -22.36 6.12
C GLN A 98 34.28 -21.71 5.19
N ASP A 99 34.42 -20.38 5.23
CA ASP A 99 35.41 -19.68 4.43
C ASP A 99 36.84 -19.94 4.96
N GLU A 100 37.04 -20.02 6.28
CA GLU A 100 38.32 -20.41 6.90
C GLU A 100 38.74 -21.83 6.51
N LEU A 101 37.82 -22.80 6.58
CA LEU A 101 38.09 -24.18 6.17
C LEU A 101 38.46 -24.30 4.69
N LYS A 102 37.88 -23.46 3.82
CA LYS A 102 38.26 -23.41 2.40
C LYS A 102 39.67 -22.84 2.23
N ILE A 103 40.02 -21.79 2.97
CA ILE A 103 41.36 -21.19 2.95
C ILE A 103 42.40 -22.21 3.42
N LEU A 104 42.12 -22.94 4.51
CA LEU A 104 42.99 -24.02 5.00
C LEU A 104 43.18 -25.15 3.97
N ARG A 105 42.17 -25.40 3.11
CA ARG A 105 42.29 -26.31 1.97
C ARG A 105 43.07 -25.73 0.78
N GLY A 106 43.59 -24.51 0.90
CA GLY A 106 44.30 -23.80 -0.17
C GLY A 106 43.37 -23.19 -1.24
N LYS A 107 42.07 -23.09 -0.99
CA LYS A 107 41.14 -22.46 -1.94
C LYS A 107 41.13 -20.94 -1.74
N VAL A 108 41.28 -20.20 -2.84
CA VAL A 108 41.07 -18.75 -2.85
C VAL A 108 39.56 -18.47 -2.85
N VAL A 109 38.99 -18.13 -1.69
CA VAL A 109 37.53 -17.95 -1.51
C VAL A 109 37.04 -16.66 -2.19
N ARG A 110 37.79 -15.57 -2.05
CA ARG A 110 37.44 -14.24 -2.60
C ARG A 110 38.70 -13.62 -3.18
N PRO A 111 39.03 -13.88 -4.46
CA PRO A 111 40.19 -13.26 -5.09
C PRO A 111 39.99 -11.74 -5.15
N PRO A 112 41.06 -10.93 -5.04
CA PRO A 112 40.97 -9.50 -5.27
C PRO A 112 40.33 -9.21 -6.63
N ILE A 113 39.54 -8.13 -6.69
CA ILE A 113 38.88 -7.72 -7.93
C ILE A 113 39.97 -7.55 -9.01
N GLY A 114 39.76 -8.16 -10.18
CA GLY A 114 40.74 -8.16 -11.28
C GLY A 114 41.77 -9.30 -11.25
N GLN A 115 41.95 -10.00 -10.13
CA GLN A 115 42.87 -11.15 -10.01
C GLN A 115 42.16 -12.51 -10.13
N GLY A 116 41.01 -12.53 -10.80
CA GLY A 116 40.29 -13.77 -11.06
C GLY A 116 41.09 -14.74 -11.95
N LYS A 117 40.58 -15.96 -12.11
CA LYS A 117 41.23 -17.04 -12.89
C LYS A 117 41.72 -16.58 -14.28
N ARG A 118 40.96 -15.72 -14.95
CA ARG A 118 41.33 -15.16 -16.27
C ARG A 118 42.61 -14.33 -16.25
N ALA A 119 42.84 -13.54 -15.21
CA ALA A 119 44.03 -12.71 -15.08
C ALA A 119 45.28 -13.55 -14.80
N LEU A 120 45.16 -14.56 -13.94
CA LEU A 120 46.22 -15.53 -13.67
C LEU A 120 46.67 -16.25 -14.94
N LEU A 121 45.71 -16.70 -15.76
CA LEU A 121 45.99 -17.37 -17.04
C LEU A 121 46.64 -16.44 -18.08
N ARG A 122 46.38 -15.13 -18.03
CA ARG A 122 47.04 -14.15 -18.91
C ARG A 122 48.48 -13.88 -18.47
N GLY A 123 48.72 -13.76 -17.16
CA GLY A 123 50.06 -13.56 -16.61
C GLY A 123 51.00 -14.75 -16.89
N ALA A 124 50.48 -15.97 -16.83
CA ALA A 124 51.25 -17.20 -17.07
C ALA A 124 51.62 -17.46 -18.55
N LYS A 125 51.08 -16.68 -19.50
CA LYS A 125 51.39 -16.79 -20.94
C LYS A 125 52.48 -15.81 -21.41
N LYS A 126 52.93 -14.91 -20.53
CA LYS A 126 54.13 -14.09 -20.75
C LYS A 126 55.35 -14.81 -20.22
#